data_AF-A0A5R9A5X2-F1
#
_entry.id   AF-A0A5R9A5X2-F1
#
_cell.length_a   1.000
_cell.length_b   1.000
_cell.length_c   1.000
_cell.angle_alpha   90.00
_cell.angle_beta   90.00
_cell.angle_gamma   90.00
#
_symmetry.space_group_name_H-M   'P 1'
#
loop_
_entity.id
_entity.type
_entity.pdbx_description
1 polymer ?
#
loop_
_entity_poly.entity_id
_entity_poly.type
_entity_poly.pdbx_seq_one_letter_code
_entity_poly.pdbx_strand_id
1 'polypeptide(L)'
;MHGIARPPLLDRLSEAGEAEPAFDQRALAASVAQELSRLLNSRSPAGNGVGILAYGIADWTALQARREADRLHLAREIRRAVTRFEPRLGLSEVVVDADPEHPQRLRIRLLGNLRQDSGRAPLLFELIPVGGTLEVRHERLD
;
A
#
# COMPACT_ATOMS: atom_id res chain seq x y z
N MET A 1 -29.73 29.80 -32.96
CA MET A 1 -28.60 28.86 -32.83
C MET A 1 -28.50 28.44 -31.36
N HIS A 2 -29.16 27.33 -30.99
CA HIS A 2 -29.14 26.85 -29.60
C HIS A 2 -27.90 25.99 -29.38
N GLY A 3 -27.00 26.46 -28.50
CA GLY A 3 -25.84 25.69 -28.06
C GLY A 3 -26.32 24.51 -27.20
N ILE A 4 -25.99 23.29 -27.63
CA ILE A 4 -26.27 22.08 -26.88
C ILE A 4 -25.36 22.11 -25.65
N ALA A 5 -25.94 22.43 -24.49
CA ALA A 5 -25.25 22.29 -23.22
C ALA A 5 -24.91 20.81 -23.04
N ARG A 6 -23.60 20.49 -22.99
CA ARG A 6 -23.17 19.14 -22.66
C ARG A 6 -23.64 18.82 -21.23
N PRO A 7 -24.19 17.63 -20.98
CA PRO A 7 -24.58 17.24 -19.63
C PRO A 7 -23.37 17.36 -18.66
N PRO A 8 -23.65 17.67 -17.38
CA PRO A 8 -22.61 17.81 -16.38
C PRO A 8 -21.80 16.51 -16.27
N LEU A 9 -20.54 16.63 -15.82
CA LEU A 9 -19.60 15.51 -15.78
C LEU A 9 -20.13 14.30 -15.01
N LEU A 10 -20.96 14.53 -13.98
CA LEU A 10 -21.53 13.47 -13.13
C LEU A 10 -22.55 12.60 -13.89
N ASP A 11 -23.42 13.20 -14.70
CA ASP A 11 -24.42 12.47 -15.51
C ASP A 11 -23.73 11.66 -16.60
N ARG A 12 -22.70 12.23 -17.23
CA ARG A 12 -21.89 11.51 -18.23
C ARG A 12 -21.09 10.36 -17.64
N LEU A 13 -20.65 10.46 -16.39
CA LEU A 13 -19.98 9.36 -15.68
C LEU A 13 -20.95 8.24 -15.32
N SER A 14 -22.20 8.61 -15.02
CA SER A 14 -23.27 7.66 -14.67
C SER A 14 -23.77 6.90 -15.91
N GLU A 15 -23.87 7.59 -17.06
CA GLU A 15 -24.21 6.99 -18.36
C GLU A 15 -23.08 6.10 -18.93
N ALA A 16 -21.83 6.34 -18.55
CA ALA A 16 -20.71 5.47 -18.90
C ALA A 16 -20.73 4.10 -18.18
N GLY A 17 -21.74 3.85 -17.33
CA GLY A 17 -21.85 2.69 -16.45
C GLY A 17 -22.38 1.39 -17.06
N GLU A 18 -22.67 1.30 -18.37
CA GLU A 18 -23.20 0.05 -18.97
C GLU A 18 -22.15 -0.85 -19.62
N ALA A 19 -20.88 -0.44 -19.65
CA ALA A 19 -19.78 -1.36 -19.87
C ALA A 19 -18.95 -1.36 -18.59
N GLU A 20 -19.22 -2.31 -17.67
CA GLU A 20 -18.28 -2.55 -16.57
C GLU A 20 -16.93 -2.83 -17.20
N PRO A 21 -15.94 -1.91 -17.09
CA PRO A 21 -14.60 -2.24 -17.52
C PRO A 21 -14.20 -3.37 -16.58
N ALA A 22 -13.87 -4.55 -17.11
CA ALA A 22 -13.21 -5.57 -16.34
C ALA A 22 -12.08 -4.88 -15.57
N PHE A 23 -12.26 -4.72 -14.26
CA PHE A 23 -11.39 -3.87 -13.45
C PHE A 23 -9.98 -4.43 -13.59
N ASP A 24 -9.08 -3.70 -14.25
CA ASP A 24 -7.75 -4.22 -14.53
C ASP A 24 -7.03 -4.44 -13.20
N GLN A 25 -6.88 -5.71 -12.82
CA GLN A 25 -6.22 -6.12 -11.59
C GLN A 25 -4.80 -5.55 -11.50
N ARG A 26 -4.13 -5.32 -12.64
CA ARG A 26 -2.81 -4.66 -12.70
C ARG A 26 -2.91 -3.18 -12.35
N ALA A 27 -3.88 -2.46 -12.92
CA ALA A 27 -4.14 -1.08 -12.57
C ALA A 27 -4.50 -0.92 -11.08
N LEU A 28 -5.28 -1.86 -10.52
CA LEU A 28 -5.58 -1.89 -9.10
C LEU A 28 -4.35 -2.15 -8.24
N ALA A 29 -3.51 -3.13 -8.59
CA ALA A 29 -2.26 -3.42 -7.89
C ALA A 29 -1.31 -2.21 -7.91
N ALA A 30 -1.20 -1.52 -9.05
CA ALA A 30 -0.40 -0.31 -9.18
C ALA A 30 -0.95 0.85 -8.31
N SER A 31 -2.28 1.02 -8.26
CA SER A 31 -2.94 2.00 -7.39
C SER A 31 -2.65 1.72 -5.91
N VAL A 32 -2.74 0.45 -5.49
CA VAL A 32 -2.42 0.02 -4.13
C VAL A 32 -0.93 0.23 -3.84
N ALA A 33 -0.03 -0.11 -4.76
CA ALA A 33 1.41 0.13 -4.57
C ALA A 33 1.73 1.62 -4.37
N GLN A 34 1.07 2.50 -5.13
CA GLN A 34 1.26 3.95 -5.01
C GLN A 34 0.74 4.49 -3.67
N GLU A 35 -0.39 4.00 -3.19
CA GLU A 35 -0.93 4.39 -1.88
C GLU A 35 -0.11 3.81 -0.73
N LEU A 36 0.36 2.55 -0.82
CA LEU A 36 1.30 1.98 0.15
C LEU A 36 2.59 2.80 0.23
N SER A 37 3.11 3.25 -0.92
CA SER A 37 4.28 4.15 -0.96
C SER A 37 3.99 5.46 -0.23
N ARG A 38 2.84 6.10 -0.48
CA ARG A 38 2.46 7.33 0.23
C ARG A 38 2.27 7.10 1.73
N LEU A 39 1.59 6.03 2.12
CA LEU A 39 1.32 5.69 3.51
C LEU A 39 2.62 5.44 4.27
N LEU A 40 3.51 4.60 3.75
CA LEU A 40 4.69 4.15 4.50
C LEU A 40 5.83 5.17 4.50
N ASN A 41 5.79 6.15 3.58
CA ASN A 41 6.67 7.32 3.60
C ASN A 41 6.10 8.51 4.36
N SER A 42 4.81 8.47 4.73
CA SER A 42 4.22 9.50 5.58
C SER A 42 4.56 9.24 7.04
N ARG A 43 5.07 10.26 7.73
CA ARG A 43 5.41 10.18 9.15
C ARG A 43 4.18 10.49 9.98
N SER A 44 3.71 9.53 10.77
CA SER A 44 2.70 9.80 11.78
C SER A 44 3.38 10.28 13.07
N PRO A 45 3.02 11.46 13.61
CA PRO A 45 3.62 11.99 14.83
C PRO A 45 3.26 11.20 16.09
N ALA A 46 2.23 10.34 16.02
CA ALA A 46 1.76 9.55 17.14
C ALA A 46 1.11 8.28 16.59
N GLY A 47 1.71 7.10 16.77
CA GLY A 47 1.18 5.79 16.32
C GLY A 47 -0.18 5.40 16.92
N ASN A 48 -0.81 6.32 17.66
CA ASN A 48 -2.09 6.28 18.36
C ASN A 48 -3.02 7.46 17.99
N GLY A 49 -2.73 8.20 16.92
CA GLY A 49 -3.62 9.25 16.40
C GLY A 49 -4.98 8.71 15.95
N VAL A 50 -5.95 9.62 15.76
CA VAL A 50 -7.27 9.28 15.21
C VAL A 50 -7.42 9.92 13.83
N GLY A 51 -8.08 9.22 12.91
CA GLY A 51 -8.33 9.71 11.55
C GLY A 51 -7.03 9.96 10.78
N ILE A 52 -6.91 11.12 10.14
CA ILE A 52 -5.76 11.48 9.29
C ILE A 52 -4.45 11.67 10.07
N LEU A 53 -4.51 11.96 11.37
CA LEU A 53 -3.31 12.09 12.21
C LEU A 53 -2.57 10.76 12.42
N ALA A 54 -3.29 9.64 12.24
CA ALA A 54 -2.69 8.31 12.23
C ALA A 54 -2.21 7.86 10.85
N TYR A 55 -2.41 8.66 9.80
CA TYR A 55 -1.94 8.30 8.46
C TYR A 55 -0.40 8.36 8.44
N GLY A 56 0.21 7.22 8.17
CA GLY A 56 1.64 7.06 8.22
C GLY A 56 2.08 5.89 9.09
N ILE A 57 3.40 5.78 9.24
CA ILE A 57 4.04 4.97 10.28
C ILE A 57 4.93 5.86 11.14
N ALA A 58 5.22 5.41 12.37
CA ALA A 58 6.18 6.07 13.24
C ALA A 58 7.58 6.11 12.58
N ASP A 59 8.42 7.06 13.00
CA ASP A 59 9.76 7.20 12.43
C ASP A 59 10.59 5.93 12.65
N TRP A 60 10.83 5.21 11.56
CA TRP A 60 11.55 3.94 11.53
C TRP A 60 13.03 4.10 11.15
N THR A 61 13.47 5.32 10.81
CA THR A 61 14.83 5.58 10.32
C THR A 61 15.92 5.30 11.37
N ALA A 62 15.56 5.29 12.65
CA ALA A 62 16.45 4.95 13.76
C ALA A 62 16.52 3.45 14.10
N LEU A 63 15.70 2.60 13.45
CA LEU A 63 15.62 1.17 13.75
C LEU A 63 16.82 0.40 13.18
N GLN A 64 17.33 -0.57 13.94
CA GLN A 64 18.48 -1.37 13.54
C GLN A 64 18.03 -2.66 12.84
N ALA A 65 18.42 -2.84 11.58
CA ALA A 65 18.06 -4.02 10.79
C ALA A 65 18.44 -5.36 11.45
N ARG A 66 19.57 -5.41 12.18
CA ARG A 66 20.04 -6.62 12.86
C ARG A 66 19.27 -6.95 14.14
N ARG A 67 18.59 -5.98 14.74
CA ARG A 67 17.88 -6.16 16.00
C ARG A 67 16.47 -6.70 15.76
N GLU A 68 16.23 -7.93 16.21
CA GLU A 68 14.94 -8.61 16.00
C GLU A 68 13.76 -7.85 16.59
N ALA A 69 13.92 -7.28 17.80
CA ALA A 69 12.88 -6.49 18.44
C ALA A 69 12.42 -5.30 17.57
N ASP A 70 13.36 -4.65 16.87
CA ASP A 70 13.08 -3.51 16.00
C ASP A 70 12.34 -3.97 14.73
N ARG A 71 12.76 -5.11 14.14
CA ARG A 71 12.06 -5.72 12.99
C ARG A 71 10.63 -6.10 13.33
N LEU A 72 10.41 -6.75 14.47
CA LEU A 72 9.07 -7.14 14.95
C LEU A 72 8.21 -5.93 15.31
N HIS A 73 8.81 -4.86 15.83
CA HIS A 73 8.10 -3.61 16.06
C HIS A 73 7.62 -2.99 14.74
N LEU A 74 8.52 -2.85 13.77
CA LEU A 74 8.20 -2.30 12.46
C LEU A 74 7.13 -3.14 11.74
N ALA A 75 7.24 -4.47 11.76
CA ALA A 75 6.26 -5.36 11.14
C ALA A 75 4.85 -5.15 11.70
N ARG A 76 4.73 -4.94 13.03
CA ARG A 76 3.44 -4.66 13.69
C ARG A 76 2.87 -3.31 13.28
N GLU A 77 3.71 -2.28 13.22
CA GLU A 77 3.28 -0.93 12.84
C GLU A 77 2.82 -0.88 11.38
N ILE A 78 3.59 -1.48 10.47
CA ILE A 78 3.21 -1.60 9.05
C ILE A 78 1.89 -2.36 8.93
N ARG A 79 1.75 -3.52 9.60
CA ARG A 79 0.51 -4.29 9.59
C ARG A 79 -0.69 -3.44 10.03
N ARG A 80 -0.54 -2.67 11.11
CA ARG A 80 -1.61 -1.79 11.62
C ARG A 80 -1.98 -0.70 10.62
N ALA A 81 -0.98 -0.01 10.06
CA ALA A 81 -1.19 1.06 9.10
C ALA A 81 -1.87 0.55 7.82
N VAL A 82 -1.33 -0.51 7.22
CA VAL A 82 -1.87 -1.11 5.98
C VAL A 82 -3.28 -1.64 6.20
N THR A 83 -3.55 -2.37 7.29
CA THR A 83 -4.90 -2.88 7.58
C THR A 83 -5.92 -1.74 7.73
N ARG A 84 -5.49 -0.59 8.23
CA ARG A 84 -6.37 0.57 8.48
C ARG A 84 -6.60 1.42 7.25
N PHE A 85 -5.56 1.70 6.47
CA PHE A 85 -5.60 2.66 5.37
C PHE A 85 -5.65 2.02 3.99
N GLU A 86 -5.39 0.72 3.89
CA GLU A 86 -5.51 -0.06 2.65
C GLU A 86 -6.49 -1.24 2.76
N PRO A 87 -7.80 -0.97 2.95
CA PRO A 87 -8.80 -2.04 3.11
C PRO A 87 -9.00 -2.90 1.85
N ARG A 88 -8.50 -2.44 0.69
CA ARG A 88 -8.51 -3.15 -0.59
C ARG A 88 -7.51 -4.31 -0.61
N LEU A 89 -6.45 -4.22 0.19
CA LEU A 89 -5.44 -5.25 0.36
C LEU A 89 -5.79 -6.13 1.56
N GLY A 90 -6.20 -7.36 1.30
CA GLY A 90 -6.30 -8.42 2.31
C GLY A 90 -4.91 -8.91 2.69
N LEU A 91 -4.27 -8.19 3.62
CA LEU A 91 -2.91 -8.47 4.08
C LEU A 91 -2.86 -9.80 4.87
N SER A 92 -2.15 -10.79 4.35
CA SER A 92 -1.93 -12.09 4.99
C SER A 92 -0.67 -12.10 5.85
N GLU A 93 0.41 -11.48 5.37
CA GLU A 93 1.71 -11.51 6.03
C GLU A 93 2.49 -10.21 5.86
N VAL A 94 3.26 -9.86 6.89
CA VAL A 94 4.25 -8.77 6.86
C VAL A 94 5.55 -9.35 7.39
N VAL A 95 6.55 -9.43 6.52
CA VAL A 95 7.89 -9.90 6.89
C VAL A 95 8.85 -8.74 6.84
N VAL A 96 9.64 -8.58 7.90
CA VAL A 96 10.70 -7.59 8.00
C VAL A 96 11.97 -8.31 8.37
N ASP A 97 12.92 -8.34 7.43
CA ASP A 97 14.20 -9.03 7.57
C ASP A 97 15.36 -8.03 7.42
N ALA A 98 16.55 -8.44 7.85
CA ALA A 98 17.76 -7.80 7.35
C ALA A 98 18.00 -8.26 5.91
N ASP A 99 18.44 -7.34 5.06
CA ASP A 99 18.84 -7.68 3.70
C ASP A 99 20.06 -8.63 3.74
N PRO A 100 20.02 -9.79 3.06
CA PRO A 100 21.11 -10.76 3.09
C PRO A 100 22.40 -10.25 2.43
N GLU A 101 22.30 -9.40 1.40
CA GLU A 101 23.46 -8.80 0.72
C GLU A 101 23.98 -7.59 1.51
N HIS A 102 23.07 -6.89 2.19
CA HIS A 102 23.38 -5.71 3.00
C HIS A 102 22.72 -5.76 4.39
N PRO A 103 23.26 -6.49 5.38
CA PRO A 103 22.60 -6.71 6.67
C PRO A 103 22.36 -5.46 7.55
N GLN A 104 22.82 -4.30 7.08
CA GLN A 104 22.54 -2.97 7.65
C GLN A 104 21.18 -2.42 7.18
N ARG A 105 20.65 -2.94 6.06
CA ARG A 105 19.40 -2.52 5.43
C ARG A 105 18.26 -3.45 5.85
N LEU A 106 17.08 -2.87 5.96
CA LEU A 106 15.83 -3.61 6.14
C LEU A 106 15.31 -4.05 4.78
N ARG A 107 14.75 -5.25 4.69
CA ARG A 107 13.94 -5.70 3.57
C ARG A 107 12.56 -6.03 4.08
N ILE A 108 11.54 -5.40 3.52
CA ILE A 108 10.15 -5.55 3.95
C ILE A 108 9.37 -6.21 2.83
N ARG A 109 8.55 -7.20 3.16
CA ARG A 109 7.68 -7.92 2.22
C ARG A 109 6.27 -7.96 2.77
N LEU A 110 5.29 -7.55 1.96
CA LEU A 110 3.87 -7.60 2.27
C LEU A 110 3.24 -8.63 1.34
N LEU A 111 2.63 -9.66 1.92
CA LEU A 111 1.86 -10.64 1.17
C LEU A 111 0.37 -10.38 1.44
N GLY A 112 -0.43 -10.47 0.38
CA GLY A 112 -1.87 -10.34 0.51
C GLY A 112 -2.59 -10.64 -0.78
N ASN A 113 -3.90 -10.42 -0.77
CA ASN A 113 -4.75 -10.50 -1.95
C ASN A 113 -5.53 -9.20 -2.14
N LEU A 114 -5.82 -8.84 -3.39
CA LEU A 114 -6.76 -7.77 -3.65
C LEU A 114 -8.18 -8.28 -3.42
N ARG A 115 -8.98 -7.52 -2.68
CA ARG A 115 -10.34 -7.90 -2.29
C ARG A 115 -11.38 -7.72 -3.41
N GLN A 116 -10.98 -7.58 -4.66
CA GLN A 116 -11.91 -7.54 -5.79
C GLN A 116 -12.27 -8.95 -6.28
N ASP A 117 -13.51 -9.07 -6.74
CA ASP A 117 -14.23 -10.32 -6.79
C ASP A 117 -13.72 -11.31 -7.85
N SER A 118 -13.99 -12.60 -7.60
CA SER A 118 -13.73 -13.79 -8.42
C SER A 118 -12.29 -14.32 -8.62
N GLY A 119 -11.24 -13.59 -8.24
CA GLY A 119 -9.86 -14.08 -8.41
C GLY A 119 -8.88 -13.64 -7.32
N ARG A 120 -8.75 -14.44 -6.25
CA ARG A 120 -7.78 -14.21 -5.17
C ARG A 120 -6.36 -14.60 -5.61
N ALA A 121 -5.78 -13.85 -6.55
CA ALA A 121 -4.37 -13.98 -6.87
C ALA A 121 -3.53 -13.38 -5.72
N PRO A 122 -2.56 -14.13 -5.17
CA PRO A 122 -1.65 -13.58 -4.17
C PRO A 122 -0.73 -12.54 -4.82
N LEU A 123 -0.54 -11.42 -4.13
CA LEU A 123 0.37 -10.34 -4.48
C LEU A 123 1.45 -10.22 -3.41
N LEU A 124 2.68 -10.02 -3.89
CA LEU A 124 3.83 -9.66 -3.09
C LEU A 124 4.17 -8.20 -3.35
N PHE A 125 4.24 -7.40 -2.30
CA PHE A 125 4.83 -6.07 -2.35
C PHE A 125 6.18 -6.12 -1.64
N GLU A 126 7.24 -5.79 -2.35
CA GLU A 126 8.58 -5.65 -1.78
C GLU A 126 8.88 -4.18 -1.54
N LEU A 127 9.36 -3.86 -0.34
CA LEU A 127 9.74 -2.52 0.02
C LEU A 127 11.22 -2.45 0.39
N ILE A 128 11.90 -1.53 -0.28
CA ILE A 128 13.34 -1.33 -0.17
C ILE A 128 13.59 0.08 0.39
N PRO A 129 14.28 0.21 1.54
CA PRO A 129 14.72 1.50 2.05
C PRO A 129 15.80 2.11 1.14
N VAL A 130 15.52 3.28 0.57
CA VAL A 130 16.46 4.05 -0.26
C VAL A 130 16.48 5.48 0.25
N GLY A 131 17.63 5.96 0.75
CA GLY A 131 17.78 7.37 1.14
C GLY A 131 16.79 7.89 2.21
N GLY A 132 16.26 7.01 3.06
CA GLY A 132 15.27 7.37 4.08
C GLY A 132 13.80 7.30 3.61
N THR A 133 13.55 6.86 2.38
CA THR A 133 12.22 6.50 1.88
C THR A 133 12.10 5.00 1.65
N LEU A 134 10.87 4.48 1.60
CA LEU A 134 10.55 3.12 1.20
C LEU A 134 10.06 3.12 -0.25
N GLU A 135 10.82 2.50 -1.14
CA GLU A 135 10.37 2.24 -2.51
C GLU A 135 9.52 0.99 -2.53
N VAL A 136 8.31 1.06 -3.10
CA VAL A 136 7.36 -0.05 -3.16
C VAL A 136 7.37 -0.65 -4.56
N ARG A 137 7.73 -1.92 -4.66
CA ARG A 137 7.63 -2.76 -5.85
C ARG A 137 6.56 -3.80 -5.63
N HIS A 138 5.89 -4.24 -6.69
CA HIS A 138 4.88 -5.28 -6.59
C HIS A 138 5.09 -6.35 -7.65
N GLU A 139 4.88 -7.60 -7.26
CA GLU A 139 4.99 -8.79 -8.10
C GLU A 139 3.78 -9.70 -7.86
N ARG A 140 3.32 -10.37 -8.91
CA ARG A 140 2.28 -11.38 -8.83
C ARG A 140 2.91 -12.74 -8.54
N LEU A 141 2.30 -13.48 -7.62
CA LEU A 141 2.65 -14.87 -7.37
C LEU A 141 1.67 -15.72 -8.18
N ASP A 142 1.95 -15.90 -9.47
CA ASP A 142 1.16 -16.74 -10.39
C ASP A 142 1.59 -18.23 -10.31
#